data_AF-A0A1G0RL52-F1
#
_entry.id   AF-A0A1G0RL52-F1
#
_cell.length_a   1.000
_cell.length_b   1.000
_cell.length_c   1.000
_cell.angle_alpha   90.00
_cell.angle_beta   90.00
_cell.angle_gamma   90.00
#
_symmetry.space_group_name_H-M   'P 1'
#
loop_
_entity.id
_entity.type
_entity.pdbx_description
1 polymer ?
#
loop_
_entity_poly.entity_id
_entity_poly.type
_entity_poly.pdbx_seq_one_letter_code
_entity_poly.pdbx_strand_id
1 'polypeptide(L)'
;MVGHAQEKQIQFIPENNIKVIDSEMETKLNLFPEYNNFKEARLYQKSDNSYVLEITYIENEDEIRIRKNLSQSELDDLRVKIQSLITTEMPALGLDQSGRANFLIGTTVLSLGYYGWAIPYIMNLDGSAAAGTYMLTAGLGFFIPYYATKESEVTKGMAQLSIGSGVIGLGHGAILYDLFVDPKTTTDEWGYTYTEPNYKALNLLMTVASLGELTAGYFYAKNNKVSEGRANSIVANAFWGAGYGVGASMMLYGDEFGEEEVSYDIPLLLGSIGGAIMGNSLANMQNLAPGDPTVMSNAGILGLMAGGTLLTYIEPNDIRTGTAIMLASTIGGHYLGWEAIKGYDFSNSTATYIGLGSLGGGVMGGGIALLTNSENEEVYSTLITGGAVIGFLITYNSLKSQAKIRTKTTSNLNWGIHPEGFFAGKTNKQYGTSIPFFTLNYKF
;
A
#
# COMPACT_ATOMS: atom_id res chain seq x y z
N MET A 1 -16.62 40.70 25.85
CA MET A 1 -15.34 40.12 25.39
C MET A 1 -15.27 40.28 23.89
N VAL A 2 -14.40 41.15 23.39
CA VAL A 2 -14.15 41.28 21.94
C VAL A 2 -13.25 40.11 21.58
N GLY A 3 -13.76 39.15 20.80
CA GLY A 3 -12.93 38.06 20.27
C GLY A 3 -11.90 38.65 19.33
N HIS A 4 -10.62 38.62 19.70
CA HIS A 4 -9.55 38.91 18.76
C HIS A 4 -9.62 37.89 17.63
N ALA A 5 -9.82 38.35 16.40
CA ALA A 5 -9.76 37.50 15.22
C ALA A 5 -8.37 36.84 15.20
N GLN A 6 -8.35 35.51 15.33
CA GLN A 6 -7.13 34.74 15.42
C GLN A 6 -6.59 34.52 14.00
N GLU A 7 -5.44 35.11 13.68
CA GLU A 7 -4.79 34.92 12.39
C GLU A 7 -4.21 33.51 12.31
N LYS A 8 -4.48 32.81 11.19
CA LYS A 8 -4.00 31.45 10.96
C LYS A 8 -2.86 31.50 9.94
N GLN A 9 -1.68 31.02 10.30
CA GLN A 9 -0.61 30.86 9.31
C GLN A 9 -1.04 29.87 8.23
N ILE A 10 -0.87 30.26 6.97
CA ILE A 10 -1.16 29.46 5.78
C ILE A 10 0.09 29.28 4.93
N GLN A 11 0.00 28.42 3.92
CA GLN A 11 1.10 28.12 3.00
C GLN A 11 1.11 29.12 1.84
N PHE A 12 2.31 29.52 1.41
CA PHE A 12 2.53 30.22 0.15
C PHE A 12 2.07 29.33 -0.99
N ILE A 13 2.70 28.16 -1.15
CA ILE A 13 2.35 27.15 -2.16
C ILE A 13 1.84 25.90 -1.42
N PRO A 14 0.51 25.66 -1.41
CA PRO A 14 -0.07 24.48 -0.74
C PRO A 14 0.49 23.15 -1.23
N GLU A 15 0.79 23.06 -2.52
CA GLU A 15 1.27 21.86 -3.20
C GLU A 15 2.67 21.44 -2.71
N ASN A 16 3.51 22.42 -2.38
CA ASN A 16 4.89 22.20 -1.95
C ASN A 16 5.07 22.36 -0.43
N ASN A 17 3.98 22.60 0.31
CA ASN A 17 3.97 22.83 1.75
C ASN A 17 4.93 23.96 2.21
N ILE A 18 5.10 25.01 1.39
CA ILE A 18 5.99 26.13 1.70
C ILE A 18 5.25 27.11 2.63
N LYS A 19 5.60 27.09 3.92
CA LYS A 19 4.99 27.96 4.96
C LYS A 19 5.77 29.23 5.25
N VAL A 20 7.07 29.21 4.95
CA VAL A 20 8.02 30.29 5.21
C VAL A 20 8.93 30.37 3.99
N ILE A 21 9.18 31.59 3.51
CA ILE A 21 10.27 31.89 2.58
C ILE A 21 11.41 32.41 3.45
N ASP A 22 12.51 31.68 3.56
CA ASP A 22 13.68 32.08 4.35
C ASP A 22 14.72 32.82 3.50
N SER A 23 15.81 33.27 4.12
CA SER A 23 16.89 33.99 3.44
C SER A 23 17.57 33.19 2.34
N GLU A 24 17.67 31.86 2.47
CA GLU A 24 18.25 31.02 1.43
C GLU A 24 17.34 30.96 0.20
N MET A 25 16.04 30.78 0.43
CA MET A 25 15.03 30.76 -0.63
C MET A 25 14.90 32.13 -1.29
N GLU A 26 14.90 33.21 -0.52
CA GLU A 26 14.87 34.58 -1.04
C GLU A 26 16.10 34.89 -1.89
N THR A 27 17.30 34.51 -1.43
CA THR A 27 18.54 34.75 -2.20
C THR A 27 18.50 34.08 -3.58
N LYS A 28 17.85 32.90 -3.67
CA LYS A 28 17.76 32.14 -4.92
C LYS A 28 16.61 32.59 -5.80
N LEU A 29 15.46 32.94 -5.22
CA LEU A 29 14.26 33.31 -5.97
C LEU A 29 14.16 34.82 -6.25
N ASN A 30 14.89 35.65 -5.50
CA ASN A 30 14.88 37.11 -5.58
C ASN A 30 13.45 37.68 -5.59
N LEU A 31 12.64 37.24 -4.61
CA LEU A 31 11.21 37.46 -4.54
C LEU A 31 10.85 38.85 -3.98
N PHE A 32 11.65 39.32 -3.03
CA PHE A 32 11.55 40.58 -2.31
C PHE A 32 12.88 41.35 -2.29
N PRO A 33 13.43 41.71 -3.47
CA PRO A 33 14.72 42.41 -3.59
C PRO A 33 14.77 43.77 -2.88
N GLU A 34 13.61 44.35 -2.56
CA GLU A 34 13.50 45.61 -1.84
C GLU A 34 13.92 45.54 -0.36
N TYR A 35 14.02 44.35 0.24
CA TYR A 35 14.39 44.19 1.65
C TYR A 35 15.83 43.68 1.81
N ASN A 36 16.76 44.61 2.03
CA ASN A 36 18.15 44.28 2.35
C ASN A 36 18.23 43.44 3.63
N ASN A 37 19.11 42.43 3.64
CA ASN A 37 19.26 41.47 4.74
C ASN A 37 17.93 40.80 5.15
N PHE A 38 17.18 40.34 4.15
CA PHE A 38 15.96 39.55 4.36
C PHE A 38 16.22 38.35 5.27
N LYS A 39 15.31 38.12 6.24
CA LYS A 39 15.33 36.98 7.15
C LYS A 39 14.29 35.93 6.77
N GLU A 40 13.01 36.33 6.77
CA GLU A 40 11.90 35.43 6.46
C GLU A 40 10.64 36.18 6.03
N ALA A 41 9.77 35.51 5.27
CA ALA A 41 8.41 35.92 5.02
C ALA A 41 7.41 34.83 5.42
N ARG A 42 6.29 35.24 6.02
CA ARG A 42 5.20 34.36 6.49
C ARG A 42 3.86 34.87 6.00
N LEU A 43 2.96 33.95 5.69
CA LEU A 43 1.63 34.27 5.20
C LEU A 43 0.56 33.85 6.21
N TYR A 44 -0.36 34.76 6.52
CA TYR A 44 -1.46 34.53 7.46
C TYR A 44 -2.81 34.82 6.81
N GLN A 45 -3.83 34.08 7.20
CA GLN A 45 -5.23 34.33 6.86
C GLN A 45 -5.93 34.97 8.06
N LYS A 46 -6.57 36.12 7.81
CA LYS A 46 -7.31 36.90 8.82
C LYS A 46 -8.82 36.66 8.72
N SER A 47 -9.34 36.51 7.51
CA SER A 47 -10.70 36.09 7.19
C SER A 47 -10.72 35.36 5.84
N ASP A 48 -11.87 34.89 5.37
CA ASP A 48 -11.98 34.07 4.16
C ASP A 48 -11.28 34.69 2.93
N ASN A 49 -11.32 36.02 2.79
CA ASN A 49 -10.74 36.75 1.65
C ASN A 49 -9.71 37.83 2.05
N SER A 50 -9.17 37.76 3.26
CA SER A 50 -8.18 38.74 3.75
C SER A 50 -6.95 38.04 4.31
N TYR A 51 -5.79 38.42 3.78
CA TYR A 51 -4.51 37.81 4.10
C TYR A 51 -3.50 38.86 4.56
N VAL A 52 -2.49 38.42 5.28
CA VAL A 52 -1.37 39.26 5.73
C VAL A 52 -0.07 38.56 5.37
N LEU A 53 0.74 39.24 4.58
CA LEU A 53 2.14 38.89 4.35
C LEU A 53 3.00 39.64 5.35
N GLU A 54 3.67 38.90 6.22
CA GLU A 54 4.63 39.42 7.20
C GLU A 54 6.03 39.16 6.67
N ILE A 55 6.87 40.20 6.62
CA ILE A 55 8.26 40.09 6.18
C ILE A 55 9.15 40.64 7.28
N THR A 56 10.18 39.87 7.62
CA THR A 56 11.19 40.20 8.61
C THR A 56 12.52 40.39 7.90
N TYR A 57 13.19 41.52 8.14
CA TYR A 57 14.51 41.85 7.57
C TYR A 57 15.33 42.69 8.57
N ILE A 58 16.62 42.91 8.27
CA ILE A 58 17.52 43.70 9.14
C ILE A 58 17.90 45.01 8.46
N GLU A 59 17.65 46.13 9.13
CA GLU A 59 18.02 47.47 8.68
C GLU A 59 18.65 48.24 9.84
N ASN A 60 19.84 48.81 9.64
CA ASN A 60 20.61 49.51 10.67
C ASN A 60 20.81 48.71 11.98
N GLU A 61 21.08 47.40 11.86
CA GLU A 61 21.22 46.43 12.97
C GLU A 61 19.92 46.08 13.73
N ASP A 62 18.80 46.73 13.39
CA ASP A 62 17.49 46.43 13.97
C ASP A 62 16.71 45.40 13.14
N GLU A 63 16.02 44.48 13.81
CA GLU A 63 15.08 43.57 13.17
C GLU A 63 13.75 44.30 12.92
N ILE A 64 13.44 44.53 11.65
CA ILE A 64 12.20 45.19 11.24
C ILE A 64 11.21 44.13 10.75
N ARG A 65 9.95 44.28 11.18
CA ARG A 65 8.82 43.48 10.71
C ARG A 65 7.80 44.36 10.05
N ILE A 66 7.52 44.09 8.79
CA ILE A 66 6.47 44.75 8.02
C ILE A 66 5.32 43.79 7.78
N ARG A 67 4.11 44.33 7.75
CA ARG A 67 2.88 43.56 7.50
C ARG A 67 2.12 44.20 6.36
N LYS A 68 1.97 43.47 5.27
CA LYS A 68 1.22 43.90 4.08
C LYS A 68 -0.08 43.12 4.02
N ASN A 69 -1.21 43.83 4.04
CA ASN A 69 -2.50 43.20 3.79
C ASN A 69 -2.60 42.85 2.30
N LEU A 70 -3.08 41.65 2.01
CA LEU A 70 -3.32 41.15 0.66
C LEU A 70 -4.80 40.80 0.50
N SER A 71 -5.36 41.18 -0.64
CA SER A 71 -6.60 40.62 -1.17
C SER A 71 -6.40 39.20 -1.70
N GLN A 72 -7.49 38.48 -1.97
CA GLN A 72 -7.42 37.16 -2.63
C GLN A 72 -6.67 37.22 -3.96
N SER A 73 -6.93 38.24 -4.79
CA SER A 73 -6.27 38.41 -6.09
C SER A 73 -4.76 38.60 -5.95
N GLU A 74 -4.32 39.45 -5.01
CA GLU A 74 -2.88 39.69 -4.78
C GLU A 74 -2.17 38.46 -4.23
N LEU A 75 -2.87 37.65 -3.42
CA LEU A 75 -2.34 36.38 -2.96
C LEU A 75 -2.18 35.40 -4.14
N ASP A 76 -3.18 35.31 -5.02
CA ASP A 76 -3.12 34.41 -6.18
C ASP A 76 -1.99 34.83 -7.14
N ASP A 77 -1.81 36.13 -7.38
CA ASP A 77 -0.69 36.66 -8.18
C ASP A 77 0.67 36.35 -7.53
N LEU A 78 0.79 36.52 -6.21
CA LEU A 78 2.00 36.17 -5.47
C LEU A 78 2.32 34.68 -5.59
N ARG A 79 1.30 33.81 -5.49
CA ARG A 79 1.45 32.35 -5.66
C ARG A 79 1.92 31.99 -7.05
N VAL A 80 1.32 32.56 -8.09
CA VAL A 80 1.74 32.34 -9.48
C VAL A 80 3.19 32.78 -9.68
N LYS A 81 3.59 33.94 -9.15
CA LYS A 81 4.97 34.43 -9.20
C LYS A 81 5.93 33.44 -8.53
N ILE A 82 5.67 33.06 -7.28
CA ILE A 82 6.50 32.11 -6.53
C ILE A 82 6.61 30.78 -7.27
N GLN A 83 5.49 30.24 -7.77
CA GLN A 83 5.47 28.98 -8.50
C GLN A 83 6.31 29.03 -9.77
N SER A 84 6.23 30.13 -10.53
CA SER A 84 7.03 30.31 -11.75
C SER A 84 8.54 30.37 -11.47
N LEU A 85 8.93 31.04 -10.38
CA LEU A 85 10.33 31.15 -9.96
C LEU A 85 10.86 29.84 -9.41
N ILE A 86 10.08 29.11 -8.61
CA ILE A 86 10.45 27.76 -8.15
C ILE A 86 10.65 26.83 -9.35
N THR A 87 9.76 26.89 -10.34
CA THR A 87 9.86 26.03 -11.53
C THR A 87 11.13 26.31 -12.35
N THR A 88 11.60 27.56 -12.36
CA THR A 88 12.72 28.01 -13.21
C THR A 88 14.07 27.95 -12.49
N GLU A 89 14.13 28.46 -11.26
CA GLU A 89 15.38 28.70 -10.51
C GLU A 89 15.65 27.63 -9.45
N MET A 90 14.61 26.98 -8.95
CA MET A 90 14.72 25.98 -7.89
C MET A 90 13.82 24.76 -8.15
N PRO A 91 13.98 24.05 -9.28
CA PRO A 91 13.10 22.95 -9.64
C PRO A 91 13.02 21.89 -8.53
N ALA A 92 14.11 21.70 -7.76
CA ALA A 92 14.15 20.81 -6.60
C ALA A 92 13.19 21.18 -5.46
N LEU A 93 12.83 22.47 -5.26
CA LEU A 93 11.80 22.90 -4.31
C LEU A 93 10.37 22.61 -4.80
N GLY A 94 10.21 22.37 -6.11
CA GLY A 94 8.95 21.95 -6.71
C GLY A 94 8.75 20.43 -6.73
N LEU A 95 9.76 19.64 -6.33
CA LEU A 95 9.66 18.18 -6.32
C LEU A 95 9.01 17.70 -5.02
N ASP A 96 7.94 16.92 -5.13
CA ASP A 96 7.47 16.13 -3.99
C ASP A 96 8.49 15.02 -3.70
N GLN A 97 9.20 15.16 -2.58
CA GLN A 97 10.20 14.22 -2.05
C GLN A 97 9.70 13.46 -0.81
N SER A 98 8.41 13.55 -0.50
CA SER A 98 7.82 13.02 0.73
C SER A 98 7.94 11.50 0.89
N GLY A 99 8.10 10.77 -0.21
CA GLY A 99 8.32 9.33 -0.25
C GLY A 99 9.79 8.91 -0.32
N ARG A 100 10.73 9.83 -0.58
CA ARG A 100 12.13 9.47 -0.85
C ARG A 100 12.79 8.70 0.28
N ALA A 101 12.59 9.12 1.53
CA ALA A 101 13.15 8.41 2.68
C ALA A 101 12.66 6.95 2.74
N ASN A 102 11.35 6.71 2.56
CA ASN A 102 10.77 5.37 2.55
C ASN A 102 11.28 4.54 1.37
N PHE A 103 11.43 5.16 0.20
CA PHE A 103 11.99 4.49 -0.98
C PHE A 103 13.42 4.02 -0.71
N LEU A 104 14.30 4.90 -0.18
CA LEU A 104 15.68 4.55 0.14
C LEU A 104 15.79 3.48 1.22
N ILE A 105 14.95 3.54 2.26
CA ILE A 105 14.88 2.50 3.29
C ILE A 105 14.45 1.17 2.65
N GLY A 106 13.39 1.18 1.85
CA GLY A 106 12.86 -0.02 1.20
C GLY A 106 13.86 -0.69 0.26
N THR A 107 14.55 0.07 -0.60
CA THR A 107 15.56 -0.49 -1.50
C THR A 107 16.77 -1.02 -0.73
N THR A 108 17.16 -0.35 0.36
CA THR A 108 18.25 -0.80 1.24
C THR A 108 17.86 -2.11 1.94
N VAL A 109 16.65 -2.21 2.49
CA VAL A 109 16.15 -3.43 3.14
C VAL A 109 16.02 -4.58 2.15
N LEU A 110 15.49 -4.36 0.94
CA LEU A 110 15.45 -5.38 -0.12
C LEU A 110 16.85 -5.85 -0.50
N SER A 111 17.81 -4.93 -0.58
CA SER A 111 19.19 -5.27 -0.92
C SER A 111 19.91 -6.01 0.20
N LEU A 112 19.67 -5.67 1.47
CA LEU A 112 20.22 -6.40 2.61
C LEU A 112 19.57 -7.77 2.81
N GLY A 113 18.25 -7.83 2.66
CA GLY A 113 17.42 -8.99 2.97
C GLY A 113 17.39 -10.03 1.87
N TYR A 114 17.49 -9.62 0.60
CA TYR A 114 17.41 -10.53 -0.54
C TYR A 114 18.61 -10.41 -1.48
N TYR A 115 18.78 -9.27 -2.17
CA TYR A 115 19.79 -9.18 -3.25
C TYR A 115 21.22 -9.45 -2.77
N GLY A 116 21.53 -9.06 -1.54
CA GLY A 116 22.85 -9.19 -0.94
C GLY A 116 23.35 -10.62 -0.91
N TRP A 117 22.50 -11.60 -0.60
CA TRP A 117 22.90 -13.02 -0.63
C TRP A 117 22.58 -13.69 -1.97
N ALA A 118 21.53 -13.24 -2.67
CA ALA A 118 21.15 -13.81 -3.96
C ALA A 118 22.20 -13.56 -5.05
N ILE A 119 22.76 -12.35 -5.15
CA ILE A 119 23.75 -12.00 -6.20
C ILE A 119 25.04 -12.82 -6.08
N PRO A 120 25.72 -12.92 -4.91
CA PRO A 120 26.87 -13.80 -4.75
C PRO A 120 26.57 -15.26 -5.12
N TYR A 121 25.39 -15.74 -4.74
CA TYR A 121 24.94 -17.10 -5.03
C TYR A 121 24.77 -17.34 -6.54
N ILE A 122 24.10 -16.42 -7.25
CA ILE A 122 23.94 -16.47 -8.71
C ILE A 122 25.31 -16.49 -9.41
N MET A 123 26.27 -15.72 -8.89
CA MET A 123 27.61 -15.59 -9.44
C MET A 123 28.57 -16.73 -9.07
N ASN A 124 28.15 -17.69 -8.23
CA ASN A 124 29.01 -18.76 -7.70
C ASN A 124 30.24 -18.24 -6.96
N LEU A 125 30.05 -17.21 -6.14
CA LEU A 125 31.11 -16.67 -5.31
C LEU A 125 31.08 -17.33 -3.94
N ASP A 126 32.27 -17.59 -3.40
CA ASP A 126 32.47 -18.15 -2.06
C ASP A 126 33.46 -17.29 -1.25
N GLY A 127 33.51 -17.54 0.06
CA GLY A 127 34.47 -16.93 0.98
C GLY A 127 34.46 -15.39 0.95
N SER A 128 35.64 -14.79 0.86
CA SER A 128 35.79 -13.32 0.86
C SER A 128 35.15 -12.65 -0.35
N ALA A 129 35.09 -13.32 -1.51
CA ALA A 129 34.45 -12.77 -2.70
C ALA A 129 32.93 -12.68 -2.53
N ALA A 130 32.31 -13.71 -1.92
CA ALA A 130 30.89 -13.69 -1.59
C ALA A 130 30.56 -12.60 -0.56
N ALA A 131 31.33 -12.53 0.53
CA ALA A 131 31.14 -11.52 1.57
C ALA A 131 31.33 -10.08 1.03
N GLY A 132 32.36 -9.85 0.20
CA GLY A 132 32.58 -8.56 -0.45
C GLY A 132 31.42 -8.18 -1.38
N THR A 133 30.94 -9.14 -2.19
CA THR A 133 29.82 -8.90 -3.12
C THR A 133 28.50 -8.67 -2.39
N TYR A 134 28.26 -9.36 -1.26
CA TYR A 134 27.13 -9.08 -0.36
C TYR A 134 27.16 -7.63 0.11
N MET A 135 28.29 -7.18 0.67
CA MET A 135 28.43 -5.83 1.21
C MET A 135 28.29 -4.75 0.12
N LEU A 136 28.86 -5.00 -1.06
CA LEU A 136 28.71 -4.11 -2.21
C LEU A 136 27.26 -4.04 -2.67
N THR A 137 26.58 -5.17 -2.85
CA THR A 137 25.18 -5.22 -3.30
C THR A 137 24.26 -4.53 -2.29
N ALA A 138 24.45 -4.81 -0.99
CA ALA A 138 23.72 -4.15 0.08
C ALA A 138 23.90 -2.63 0.08
N GLY A 139 25.14 -2.14 -0.06
CA GLY A 139 25.46 -0.71 -0.13
C GLY A 139 24.90 -0.03 -1.38
N LEU A 140 25.01 -0.68 -2.54
CA LEU A 140 24.46 -0.18 -3.81
C LEU A 140 22.94 -0.04 -3.76
N GLY A 141 22.26 -0.86 -2.96
CA GLY A 141 20.83 -0.74 -2.65
C GLY A 141 20.41 0.60 -2.07
N PHE A 142 21.32 1.31 -1.40
CA PHE A 142 21.11 2.68 -0.92
C PHE A 142 21.62 3.71 -1.94
N PHE A 143 22.89 3.58 -2.36
CA PHE A 143 23.57 4.63 -3.10
C PHE A 143 23.01 4.84 -4.51
N ILE A 144 22.67 3.76 -5.23
CA ILE A 144 22.08 3.89 -6.57
C ILE A 144 20.75 4.65 -6.50
N PRO A 145 19.75 4.24 -5.69
CA PRO A 145 18.52 5.00 -5.50
C PRO A 145 18.74 6.41 -4.98
N TYR A 146 19.68 6.62 -4.05
CA TYR A 146 19.97 7.94 -3.49
C TYR A 146 20.35 8.95 -4.58
N TYR A 147 21.31 8.59 -5.43
CA TYR A 147 21.77 9.46 -6.52
C TYR A 147 20.78 9.53 -7.68
N ALA A 148 20.03 8.46 -7.97
CA ALA A 148 19.02 8.48 -9.01
C ALA A 148 17.82 9.38 -8.65
N THR A 149 17.52 9.55 -7.36
CA THR A 149 16.33 10.26 -6.89
C THR A 149 16.58 11.65 -6.30
N LYS A 150 17.84 12.07 -6.10
CA LYS A 150 18.17 13.36 -5.44
C LYS A 150 17.53 14.59 -6.10
N GLU A 151 17.26 14.52 -7.40
CA GLU A 151 16.71 15.60 -8.23
C GLU A 151 15.45 15.13 -8.98
N SER A 152 14.79 14.07 -8.49
CA SER A 152 13.57 13.53 -9.11
C SER A 152 12.45 13.43 -8.10
N GLU A 153 11.22 13.72 -8.51
CA GLU A 153 10.03 13.53 -7.68
C GLU A 153 9.93 12.08 -7.18
N VAL A 154 9.71 11.92 -5.88
CA VAL A 154 9.44 10.64 -5.22
C VAL A 154 8.35 10.88 -4.17
N THR A 155 7.10 10.79 -4.61
CA THR A 155 5.94 10.87 -3.71
C THR A 155 5.85 9.59 -2.86
N LYS A 156 5.07 9.62 -1.78
CA LYS A 156 4.80 8.41 -0.97
C LYS A 156 4.15 7.29 -1.79
N GLY A 157 3.27 7.61 -2.72
CA GLY A 157 2.65 6.61 -3.59
C GLY A 157 3.65 5.96 -4.55
N MET A 158 4.60 6.73 -5.09
CA MET A 158 5.70 6.19 -5.89
C MET A 158 6.58 5.24 -5.09
N ALA A 159 7.00 5.67 -3.90
CA ALA A 159 7.83 4.85 -3.02
C ALA A 159 7.12 3.54 -2.64
N GLN A 160 5.87 3.63 -2.22
CA GLN A 160 5.10 2.49 -1.73
C GLN A 160 4.79 1.48 -2.83
N LEU A 161 4.36 1.95 -4.01
CA LEU A 161 4.07 1.04 -5.12
C LEU A 161 5.35 0.37 -5.63
N SER A 162 6.43 1.14 -5.76
CA SER A 162 7.72 0.61 -6.21
C SER A 162 8.26 -0.47 -5.25
N ILE A 163 8.34 -0.20 -3.95
CA ILE A 163 8.85 -1.19 -3.00
C ILE A 163 7.91 -2.40 -2.88
N GLY A 164 6.60 -2.16 -2.83
CA GLY A 164 5.62 -3.25 -2.77
C GLY A 164 5.65 -4.15 -3.99
N SER A 165 5.69 -3.58 -5.20
CA SER A 165 5.85 -4.33 -6.44
C SER A 165 7.22 -5.03 -6.52
N GLY A 166 8.28 -4.44 -5.97
CA GLY A 166 9.57 -5.12 -5.85
C GLY A 166 9.48 -6.39 -5.00
N VAL A 167 8.84 -6.33 -3.83
CA VAL A 167 8.63 -7.50 -2.97
C VAL A 167 7.77 -8.56 -3.68
N ILE A 168 6.67 -8.16 -4.32
CA ILE A 168 5.79 -9.07 -5.06
C ILE A 168 6.54 -9.71 -6.24
N GLY A 169 7.39 -8.95 -6.93
CA GLY A 169 8.20 -9.43 -8.04
C GLY A 169 9.18 -10.54 -7.63
N LEU A 170 9.58 -10.65 -6.36
CA LEU A 170 10.30 -11.84 -5.87
C LEU A 170 9.44 -13.09 -6.00
N GLY A 171 8.17 -13.02 -5.59
CA GLY A 171 7.20 -14.10 -5.75
C GLY A 171 6.94 -14.40 -7.22
N HIS A 172 6.70 -13.37 -8.05
CA HIS A 172 6.49 -13.58 -9.49
C HIS A 172 7.70 -14.21 -10.17
N GLY A 173 8.92 -13.84 -9.81
CA GLY A 173 10.12 -14.48 -10.36
C GLY A 173 10.28 -15.95 -9.95
N ALA A 174 9.79 -16.34 -8.77
CA ALA A 174 9.73 -17.74 -8.38
C ALA A 174 8.72 -18.52 -9.23
N ILE A 175 7.55 -17.93 -9.51
CA ILE A 175 6.56 -18.53 -10.40
C ILE A 175 7.08 -18.63 -11.83
N LEU A 176 7.78 -17.60 -12.33
CA LEU A 176 8.41 -17.63 -13.64
C LEU A 176 9.49 -18.72 -13.72
N TYR A 177 10.17 -19.02 -12.62
CA TYR A 177 11.10 -20.14 -12.55
C TYR A 177 10.36 -21.48 -12.75
N ASP A 178 9.28 -21.71 -12.01
CA ASP A 178 8.49 -22.94 -12.14
C ASP A 178 7.88 -23.10 -13.55
N LEU A 179 7.52 -21.99 -14.21
CA LEU A 179 6.96 -22.00 -15.57
C LEU A 179 7.97 -22.18 -16.70
N PHE A 180 9.20 -21.69 -16.54
CA PHE A 180 10.16 -21.57 -17.66
C PHE A 180 11.45 -22.34 -17.46
N VAL A 181 11.70 -22.91 -16.27
CA VAL A 181 12.95 -23.62 -15.98
C VAL A 181 12.65 -25.07 -15.68
N ASP A 182 12.94 -25.92 -16.68
CA ASP A 182 12.87 -27.36 -16.50
C ASP A 182 13.83 -27.78 -15.37
N PRO A 183 13.33 -28.49 -14.36
CA PRO A 183 14.17 -28.90 -13.26
C PRO A 183 15.11 -30.02 -13.73
N LYS A 184 16.33 -30.05 -13.19
CA LYS A 184 17.32 -31.05 -13.62
C LYS A 184 17.06 -32.36 -12.91
N THR A 185 16.80 -33.41 -13.68
CA THR A 185 16.74 -34.76 -13.16
C THR A 185 18.14 -35.38 -13.15
N THR A 186 18.60 -35.78 -11.97
CA THR A 186 19.89 -36.42 -11.75
C THR A 186 19.67 -37.83 -11.23
N THR A 187 20.41 -38.81 -11.76
CA THR A 187 20.45 -40.16 -11.21
C THR A 187 21.78 -40.37 -10.52
N ASP A 188 21.75 -40.76 -9.23
CA ASP A 188 22.97 -41.03 -8.47
C ASP A 188 23.63 -42.37 -8.87
N GLU A 189 24.79 -42.66 -8.27
CA GLU A 189 25.53 -43.91 -8.49
C GLU A 189 24.78 -45.18 -8.05
N TRP A 190 23.72 -45.04 -7.24
CA TRP A 190 22.87 -46.11 -6.75
C TRP A 190 21.60 -46.30 -7.61
N GLY A 191 21.42 -45.47 -8.64
CA GLY A 191 20.25 -45.51 -9.52
C GLY A 191 19.04 -44.72 -9.02
N TYR A 192 19.16 -43.97 -7.92
CA TYR A 192 18.08 -43.10 -7.44
C TYR A 192 18.03 -41.84 -8.30
N THR A 193 16.86 -41.62 -8.91
CA THR A 193 16.60 -40.44 -9.72
C THR A 193 15.89 -39.40 -8.86
N TYR A 194 16.47 -38.22 -8.77
CA TYR A 194 15.93 -37.11 -8.01
C TYR A 194 16.06 -35.82 -8.81
N THR A 195 15.14 -34.89 -8.54
CA THR A 195 15.01 -33.64 -9.27
C THR A 195 15.62 -32.53 -8.44
N GLU A 196 16.72 -31.95 -8.90
CA GLU A 196 17.39 -30.84 -8.23
C GLU A 196 16.84 -29.50 -8.76
N PRO A 197 16.34 -28.61 -7.88
CA PRO A 197 15.99 -27.27 -8.27
C PRO A 197 17.24 -26.52 -8.75
N ASN A 198 17.14 -25.84 -9.89
CA ASN A 198 18.17 -24.92 -10.32
C ASN A 198 18.04 -23.61 -9.54
N TYR A 199 18.46 -23.63 -8.27
CA TYR A 199 18.38 -22.50 -7.36
C TYR A 199 19.06 -21.23 -7.90
N LYS A 200 20.05 -21.35 -8.80
CA LYS A 200 20.67 -20.18 -9.44
C LYS A 200 19.70 -19.50 -10.40
N ALA A 201 19.00 -20.29 -11.22
CA ALA A 201 17.96 -19.76 -12.11
C ALA A 201 16.78 -19.19 -11.32
N LEU A 202 16.37 -19.86 -10.23
CA LEU A 202 15.34 -19.34 -9.33
C LEU A 202 15.71 -17.95 -8.79
N ASN A 203 16.88 -17.83 -8.16
CA ASN A 203 17.32 -16.55 -7.59
C ASN A 203 17.53 -15.47 -8.65
N LEU A 204 17.98 -15.84 -9.86
CA LEU A 204 18.11 -14.92 -10.98
C LEU A 204 16.75 -14.36 -11.41
N LEU A 205 15.75 -15.22 -11.61
CA LEU A 205 14.41 -14.82 -12.04
C LEU A 205 13.70 -14.00 -10.96
N MET A 206 13.78 -14.40 -9.70
CA MET A 206 13.32 -13.61 -8.54
C MET A 206 13.95 -12.22 -8.52
N THR A 207 15.28 -12.13 -8.70
CA THR A 207 16.01 -10.84 -8.72
C THR A 207 15.57 -9.95 -9.88
N VAL A 208 15.48 -10.50 -11.10
CA VAL A 208 15.12 -9.75 -12.31
C VAL A 208 13.67 -9.28 -12.24
N ALA A 209 12.73 -10.15 -11.85
CA ALA A 209 11.33 -9.78 -11.71
C ALA A 209 11.13 -8.72 -10.60
N SER A 210 11.80 -8.87 -9.46
CA SER A 210 11.77 -7.89 -8.37
C SER A 210 12.29 -6.51 -8.80
N LEU A 211 13.45 -6.43 -9.46
CA LEU A 211 13.99 -5.16 -9.96
C LEU A 211 13.11 -4.55 -11.06
N GLY A 212 12.57 -5.39 -11.95
CA GLY A 212 11.68 -4.98 -13.03
C GLY A 212 10.38 -4.39 -12.50
N GLU A 213 9.73 -5.08 -11.56
CA GLU A 213 8.48 -4.63 -10.95
C GLU A 213 8.67 -3.44 -10.00
N LEU A 214 9.79 -3.37 -9.29
CA LEU A 214 10.15 -2.18 -8.51
C LEU A 214 10.21 -0.95 -9.42
N THR A 215 10.90 -1.08 -10.55
CA THR A 215 11.07 0.01 -11.52
C THR A 215 9.73 0.36 -12.19
N ALA A 216 8.97 -0.66 -12.63
CA ALA A 216 7.67 -0.49 -13.26
C ALA A 216 6.67 0.17 -12.30
N GLY A 217 6.66 -0.23 -11.02
CA GLY A 217 5.81 0.35 -9.98
C GLY A 217 6.09 1.84 -9.76
N TYR A 218 7.37 2.24 -9.75
CA TYR A 218 7.75 3.65 -9.66
C TYR A 218 7.22 4.46 -10.85
N PHE A 219 7.48 4.01 -12.09
CA PHE A 219 7.04 4.73 -13.29
C PHE A 219 5.52 4.74 -13.46
N TYR A 220 4.84 3.63 -13.14
CA TYR A 220 3.38 3.58 -13.15
C TYR A 220 2.80 4.57 -12.14
N ALA A 221 3.33 4.62 -10.91
CA ALA A 221 2.87 5.56 -9.90
C ALA A 221 3.08 7.02 -10.31
N LYS A 222 4.24 7.31 -10.90
CA LYS A 222 4.58 8.65 -11.43
C LYS A 222 3.62 9.08 -12.53
N ASN A 223 3.42 8.24 -13.53
CA ASN A 223 2.58 8.58 -14.69
C ASN A 223 1.09 8.69 -14.34
N ASN A 224 0.63 7.96 -13.31
CA ASN A 224 -0.78 7.92 -12.91
C ASN A 224 -1.08 8.71 -11.63
N LYS A 225 -0.10 9.46 -11.09
CA LYS A 225 -0.23 10.25 -9.85
C LYS A 225 -0.82 9.43 -8.69
N VAL A 226 -0.32 8.22 -8.52
CA VAL A 226 -0.85 7.26 -7.53
C VAL A 226 -0.62 7.79 -6.11
N SER A 227 -1.68 7.84 -5.30
CA SER A 227 -1.60 8.18 -3.88
C SER A 227 -1.04 7.02 -3.05
N GLU A 228 -0.60 7.28 -1.82
CA GLU A 228 -0.10 6.24 -0.91
C GLU A 228 -1.14 5.15 -0.61
N GLY A 229 -2.39 5.52 -0.31
CA GLY A 229 -3.47 4.56 -0.08
C GLY A 229 -3.82 3.73 -1.33
N ARG A 230 -3.78 4.35 -2.51
CA ARG A 230 -3.96 3.62 -3.78
C ARG A 230 -2.82 2.65 -4.05
N ALA A 231 -1.57 3.05 -3.81
CA ALA A 231 -0.42 2.16 -3.92
C ALA A 231 -0.54 0.96 -2.97
N ASN A 232 -0.89 1.20 -1.71
CA ASN A 232 -1.14 0.13 -0.72
C ASN A 232 -2.26 -0.81 -1.17
N SER A 233 -3.34 -0.26 -1.73
CA SER A 233 -4.45 -1.05 -2.26
C SER A 233 -4.02 -1.95 -3.41
N ILE A 234 -3.26 -1.43 -4.37
CA ILE A 234 -2.75 -2.21 -5.51
C ILE A 234 -1.86 -3.37 -5.03
N VAL A 235 -0.88 -3.07 -4.17
CA VAL A 235 0.07 -4.07 -3.65
C VAL A 235 -0.65 -5.13 -2.81
N ALA A 236 -1.49 -4.72 -1.86
CA ALA A 236 -2.22 -5.65 -1.00
C ALA A 236 -3.15 -6.55 -1.81
N ASN A 237 -3.93 -5.98 -2.74
CA ASN A 237 -4.84 -6.79 -3.55
C ASN A 237 -4.11 -7.65 -4.57
N ALA A 238 -2.91 -7.30 -5.04
CA ALA A 238 -2.10 -8.20 -5.85
C ALA A 238 -1.74 -9.48 -5.07
N PHE A 239 -1.30 -9.33 -3.81
CA PHE A 239 -1.04 -10.48 -2.94
C PHE A 239 -2.30 -11.34 -2.70
N TRP A 240 -3.44 -10.71 -2.37
CA TRP A 240 -4.70 -11.45 -2.17
C TRP A 240 -5.23 -12.08 -3.46
N GLY A 241 -5.07 -11.38 -4.58
CA GLY A 241 -5.45 -11.84 -5.90
C GLY A 241 -4.75 -13.14 -6.27
N ALA A 242 -3.46 -13.27 -5.96
CA ALA A 242 -2.73 -14.53 -6.12
C ALA A 242 -3.40 -15.68 -5.36
N GLY A 243 -3.74 -15.47 -4.09
CA GLY A 243 -4.47 -16.45 -3.28
C GLY A 243 -5.85 -16.79 -3.85
N TYR A 244 -6.59 -15.80 -4.34
CA TYR A 244 -7.88 -16.02 -5.00
C TYR A 244 -7.76 -16.79 -6.32
N GLY A 245 -6.71 -16.53 -7.11
CA GLY A 245 -6.45 -17.28 -8.34
C GLY A 245 -6.22 -18.76 -8.08
N VAL A 246 -5.36 -19.07 -7.11
CA VAL A 246 -5.12 -20.45 -6.65
C VAL A 246 -6.41 -21.07 -6.12
N GLY A 247 -7.10 -20.41 -5.20
CA GLY A 247 -8.33 -20.95 -4.61
C GLY A 247 -9.44 -21.16 -5.64
N ALA A 248 -9.62 -20.23 -6.58
CA ALA A 248 -10.61 -20.39 -7.65
C ALA A 248 -10.28 -21.62 -8.53
N SER A 249 -8.99 -21.86 -8.79
CA SER A 249 -8.54 -23.01 -9.56
C SER A 249 -8.71 -24.32 -8.78
N MET A 250 -8.37 -24.35 -7.49
CA MET A 250 -8.67 -25.48 -6.61
C MET A 250 -10.17 -25.80 -6.57
N MET A 251 -11.04 -24.79 -6.57
CA MET A 251 -12.48 -24.99 -6.62
C MET A 251 -12.96 -25.56 -7.97
N LEU A 252 -12.34 -25.17 -9.08
CA LEU A 252 -12.69 -25.63 -10.42
C LEU A 252 -12.19 -27.06 -10.71
N TYR A 253 -10.93 -27.34 -10.38
CA TYR A 253 -10.27 -28.61 -10.70
C TYR A 253 -10.44 -29.63 -9.56
N GLY A 254 -10.60 -29.22 -8.32
CA GLY A 254 -10.73 -30.14 -7.18
C GLY A 254 -9.45 -30.94 -6.95
N ASP A 255 -9.58 -32.24 -6.82
CA ASP A 255 -8.46 -33.14 -6.52
C ASP A 255 -7.43 -33.24 -7.66
N GLU A 256 -7.82 -32.87 -8.90
CA GLU A 256 -6.93 -32.75 -10.06
C GLU A 256 -6.00 -31.51 -9.96
N PHE A 257 -6.26 -30.60 -9.01
CA PHE A 257 -5.44 -29.41 -8.84
C PHE A 257 -4.05 -29.76 -8.32
N GLY A 258 -3.00 -29.37 -9.06
CA GLY A 258 -1.61 -29.67 -8.70
C GLY A 258 -1.09 -31.01 -9.24
N GLU A 259 -1.90 -31.75 -10.02
CA GLU A 259 -1.40 -32.82 -10.87
C GLU A 259 -0.59 -32.25 -12.06
N GLU A 260 0.20 -33.07 -12.76
CA GLU A 260 1.12 -32.64 -13.85
C GLU A 260 0.45 -31.76 -14.92
N GLU A 261 -0.87 -31.88 -15.10
CA GLU A 261 -1.64 -31.13 -16.10
C GLU A 261 -2.13 -29.75 -15.62
N VAL A 262 -2.19 -29.48 -14.30
CA VAL A 262 -2.79 -28.26 -13.73
C VAL A 262 -1.82 -27.57 -12.74
N SER A 263 -0.92 -26.75 -13.28
CA SER A 263 0.02 -25.94 -12.48
C SER A 263 -0.69 -24.82 -11.70
N TYR A 264 -0.24 -24.59 -10.46
CA TYR A 264 -0.69 -23.49 -9.60
C TYR A 264 -0.12 -22.12 -10.02
N ASP A 265 0.89 -22.09 -10.88
CA ASP A 265 1.68 -20.92 -11.24
C ASP A 265 0.88 -19.90 -12.05
N ILE A 266 0.19 -20.37 -13.10
CA ILE A 266 -0.63 -19.52 -13.97
C ILE A 266 -1.77 -18.86 -13.18
N PRO A 267 -2.57 -19.60 -12.40
CA PRO A 267 -3.58 -18.98 -11.53
C PRO A 267 -3.01 -17.97 -10.54
N LEU A 268 -1.83 -18.24 -9.97
CA LEU A 268 -1.20 -17.34 -9.00
C LEU A 268 -0.80 -16.02 -9.66
N LEU A 269 -0.17 -16.06 -10.84
CA LEU A 269 0.19 -14.86 -11.62
C LEU A 269 -1.05 -14.08 -12.09
N LEU A 270 -2.01 -14.76 -12.73
CA LEU A 270 -3.21 -14.11 -13.23
C LEU A 270 -4.06 -13.54 -12.09
N GLY A 271 -4.13 -14.28 -10.99
CA GLY A 271 -4.75 -13.83 -9.74
C GLY A 271 -4.09 -12.56 -9.23
N SER A 272 -2.76 -12.52 -9.16
CA SER A 272 -2.01 -11.34 -8.72
C SER A 272 -2.27 -10.10 -9.59
N ILE A 273 -2.24 -10.27 -10.91
CA ILE A 273 -2.55 -9.20 -11.87
C ILE A 273 -4.00 -8.73 -11.70
N GLY A 274 -4.96 -9.66 -11.62
CA GLY A 274 -6.37 -9.34 -11.40
C GLY A 274 -6.61 -8.62 -10.08
N GLY A 275 -5.91 -9.04 -9.03
CA GLY A 275 -5.88 -8.40 -7.73
C GLY A 275 -5.34 -6.97 -7.78
N ALA A 276 -4.22 -6.74 -8.45
CA ALA A 276 -3.66 -5.40 -8.64
C ALA A 276 -4.65 -4.45 -9.34
N ILE A 277 -5.32 -4.94 -10.40
CA ILE A 277 -6.36 -4.20 -11.13
C ILE A 277 -7.55 -3.90 -10.21
N MET A 278 -8.00 -4.88 -9.42
CA MET A 278 -9.09 -4.69 -8.45
C MET A 278 -8.72 -3.67 -7.38
N GLY A 279 -7.51 -3.74 -6.81
CA GLY A 279 -7.01 -2.77 -5.83
C GLY A 279 -6.95 -1.35 -6.39
N ASN A 280 -6.54 -1.21 -7.64
CA ASN A 280 -6.56 0.07 -8.37
C ASN A 280 -7.99 0.60 -8.55
N SER A 281 -8.93 -0.28 -8.88
CA SER A 281 -10.35 0.07 -9.06
C SER A 281 -11.01 0.49 -7.74
N LEU A 282 -10.79 -0.27 -6.66
CA LEU A 282 -11.31 0.05 -5.32
C LEU A 282 -10.81 1.41 -4.83
N ALA A 283 -9.54 1.73 -5.06
CA ALA A 283 -8.96 3.02 -4.72
C ALA A 283 -9.50 4.20 -5.57
N ASN A 284 -10.15 3.93 -6.71
CA ASN A 284 -10.85 4.95 -7.48
C ASN A 284 -12.31 5.11 -7.01
N MET A 285 -12.90 4.08 -6.39
CA MET A 285 -14.26 4.11 -5.84
C MET A 285 -14.33 4.86 -4.52
N GLN A 286 -13.28 4.75 -3.70
CA GLN A 286 -13.11 5.46 -2.43
C GLN A 286 -11.71 6.06 -2.40
N ASN A 287 -11.57 7.32 -2.00
CA ASN A 287 -10.26 7.91 -1.73
C ASN A 287 -9.67 7.22 -0.50
N LEU A 288 -8.89 6.16 -0.72
CA LEU A 288 -8.31 5.36 0.36
C LEU A 288 -7.17 6.13 1.03
N ALA A 289 -7.23 6.21 2.36
CA ALA A 289 -6.11 6.63 3.18
C ALA A 289 -5.03 5.53 3.22
N PRO A 290 -3.78 5.87 3.60
CA PRO A 290 -2.66 4.92 3.59
C PRO A 290 -2.93 3.61 4.33
N GLY A 291 -3.59 3.66 5.49
CA GLY A 291 -3.84 2.50 6.34
C GLY A 291 -5.09 1.69 5.98
N ASP A 292 -5.98 2.21 5.13
CA ASP A 292 -7.25 1.56 4.82
C ASP A 292 -7.08 0.16 4.19
N PRO A 293 -6.19 -0.04 3.19
CA PRO A 293 -5.96 -1.37 2.62
C PRO A 293 -5.46 -2.40 3.64
N THR A 294 -4.71 -1.96 4.65
CA THR A 294 -4.23 -2.81 5.73
C THR A 294 -5.37 -3.22 6.67
N VAL A 295 -6.28 -2.30 7.00
CA VAL A 295 -7.51 -2.63 7.76
C VAL A 295 -8.37 -3.63 6.99
N MET A 296 -8.55 -3.42 5.69
CA MET A 296 -9.25 -4.36 4.81
C MET A 296 -8.58 -5.73 4.77
N SER A 297 -7.25 -5.78 4.65
CA SER A 297 -6.48 -7.03 4.62
C SER A 297 -6.56 -7.78 5.95
N ASN A 298 -6.49 -7.07 7.08
CA ASN A 298 -6.68 -7.68 8.41
C ASN A 298 -8.07 -8.31 8.54
N ALA A 299 -9.12 -7.64 8.05
CA ALA A 299 -10.46 -8.21 8.04
C ALA A 299 -10.56 -9.43 7.10
N GLY A 300 -9.86 -9.42 5.96
CA GLY A 300 -9.70 -10.58 5.07
C GLY A 300 -9.06 -11.79 5.78
N ILE A 301 -7.96 -11.57 6.52
CA ILE A 301 -7.31 -12.61 7.34
C ILE A 301 -8.26 -13.17 8.39
N LEU A 302 -9.01 -12.32 9.09
CA LEU A 302 -10.00 -12.78 10.06
C LEU A 302 -11.12 -13.59 9.40
N GLY A 303 -11.53 -13.21 8.19
CA GLY A 303 -12.42 -14.00 7.35
C GLY A 303 -11.85 -15.37 7.01
N LEU A 304 -10.59 -15.42 6.56
CA LEU A 304 -9.87 -16.67 6.30
C LEU A 304 -9.79 -17.57 7.54
N MET A 305 -9.46 -17.00 8.71
CA MET A 305 -9.43 -17.71 9.99
C MET A 305 -10.80 -18.26 10.38
N ALA A 306 -11.87 -17.47 10.20
CA ALA A 306 -13.24 -17.92 10.44
C ALA A 306 -13.63 -19.05 9.49
N GLY A 307 -13.23 -18.99 8.21
CA GLY A 307 -13.36 -20.09 7.26
C GLY A 307 -12.65 -21.35 7.76
N GLY A 308 -11.39 -21.23 8.20
CA GLY A 308 -10.61 -22.35 8.72
C GLY A 308 -11.25 -22.98 9.95
N THR A 309 -11.75 -22.16 10.88
CA THR A 309 -12.53 -22.64 12.04
C THR A 309 -13.82 -23.34 11.60
N LEU A 310 -14.54 -22.85 10.59
CA LEU A 310 -15.72 -23.55 10.08
C LEU A 310 -15.36 -24.91 9.47
N LEU A 311 -14.20 -25.04 8.84
CA LEU A 311 -13.74 -26.32 8.29
C LEU A 311 -13.52 -27.38 9.36
N THR A 312 -13.09 -27.01 10.58
CA THR A 312 -12.94 -27.99 11.67
C THR A 312 -14.28 -28.56 12.15
N TYR A 313 -15.39 -27.85 11.94
CA TYR A 313 -16.73 -28.32 12.29
C TYR A 313 -17.44 -29.06 11.15
N ILE A 314 -17.19 -28.64 9.90
CA ILE A 314 -17.88 -29.18 8.73
C ILE A 314 -17.17 -30.44 8.21
N GLU A 315 -15.84 -30.48 8.31
CA GLU A 315 -14.98 -31.56 7.82
C GLU A 315 -15.37 -31.99 6.39
N PRO A 316 -15.28 -31.08 5.39
CA PRO A 316 -15.66 -31.42 4.03
C PRO A 316 -14.80 -32.56 3.49
N ASN A 317 -15.44 -33.51 2.81
CA ASN A 317 -14.76 -34.67 2.22
C ASN A 317 -14.01 -34.36 0.91
N ASP A 318 -14.10 -33.13 0.41
CA ASP A 318 -13.49 -32.71 -0.86
C ASP A 318 -12.87 -31.32 -0.76
N ILE A 319 -11.77 -31.12 -1.51
CA ILE A 319 -11.01 -29.87 -1.51
C ILE A 319 -11.81 -28.69 -2.08
N ARG A 320 -12.80 -28.93 -2.96
CA ARG A 320 -13.58 -27.85 -3.58
C ARG A 320 -14.47 -27.19 -2.54
N THR A 321 -15.18 -27.98 -1.75
CA THR A 321 -16.02 -27.48 -0.65
C THR A 321 -15.18 -26.77 0.39
N GLY A 322 -14.04 -27.35 0.78
CA GLY A 322 -13.11 -26.72 1.72
C GLY A 322 -12.61 -25.36 1.23
N THR A 323 -12.17 -25.29 -0.03
CA THR A 323 -11.67 -24.06 -0.65
C THR A 323 -12.78 -23.02 -0.84
N ALA A 324 -13.98 -23.44 -1.21
CA ALA A 324 -15.13 -22.55 -1.38
C ALA A 324 -15.48 -21.84 -0.05
N ILE A 325 -15.46 -22.57 1.07
CA ILE A 325 -15.67 -21.99 2.41
C ILE A 325 -14.58 -20.97 2.73
N MET A 326 -13.31 -21.30 2.47
CA MET A 326 -12.18 -20.39 2.74
C MET A 326 -12.26 -19.11 1.90
N LEU A 327 -12.54 -19.23 0.59
CA LEU A 327 -12.71 -18.10 -0.31
C LEU A 327 -13.90 -17.22 0.11
N ALA A 328 -15.06 -17.83 0.36
CA ALA A 328 -16.26 -17.10 0.74
C ALA A 328 -16.05 -16.31 2.05
N SER A 329 -15.44 -16.94 3.05
CA SER A 329 -15.16 -16.28 4.33
C SER A 329 -14.11 -15.17 4.19
N THR A 330 -13.07 -15.37 3.37
CA THR A 330 -12.04 -14.35 3.10
C THR A 330 -12.63 -13.14 2.37
N ILE A 331 -13.42 -13.37 1.30
CA ILE A 331 -14.14 -12.33 0.56
C ILE A 331 -15.11 -11.59 1.48
N GLY A 332 -15.84 -12.33 2.32
CA GLY A 332 -16.72 -11.75 3.35
C GLY A 332 -15.96 -10.86 4.33
N GLY A 333 -14.78 -11.31 4.79
CA GLY A 333 -13.88 -10.53 5.64
C GLY A 333 -13.41 -9.24 4.97
N HIS A 334 -12.95 -9.30 3.72
CA HIS A 334 -12.58 -8.12 2.94
C HIS A 334 -13.75 -7.16 2.74
N TYR A 335 -14.95 -7.68 2.48
CA TYR A 335 -16.15 -6.87 2.35
C TYR A 335 -16.47 -6.13 3.65
N LEU A 336 -16.45 -6.82 4.79
CA LEU A 336 -16.64 -6.18 6.09
C LEU A 336 -15.55 -5.15 6.39
N GLY A 337 -14.31 -5.43 5.99
CA GLY A 337 -13.20 -4.48 6.06
C GLY A 337 -13.44 -3.22 5.20
N TRP A 338 -13.93 -3.40 3.98
CA TRP A 338 -14.31 -2.31 3.07
C TRP A 338 -15.41 -1.44 3.67
N GLU A 339 -16.46 -2.04 4.24
CA GLU A 339 -17.51 -1.29 4.92
C GLU A 339 -16.98 -0.57 6.18
N ALA A 340 -16.07 -1.20 6.92
CA ALA A 340 -15.48 -0.61 8.12
C ALA A 340 -14.71 0.68 7.83
N ILE A 341 -13.96 0.75 6.73
CA ILE A 341 -13.17 1.93 6.38
C ILE A 341 -14.01 3.10 5.82
N LYS A 342 -15.30 2.90 5.50
CA LYS A 342 -16.13 3.99 4.94
C LYS A 342 -16.29 5.14 5.93
N GLY A 343 -15.88 6.34 5.49
CA GLY A 343 -15.97 7.55 6.31
C GLY A 343 -14.85 7.70 7.35
N TYR A 344 -13.80 6.90 7.22
CA TYR A 344 -12.59 6.96 8.04
C TYR A 344 -11.35 7.00 7.12
N ASP A 345 -10.33 7.75 7.54
CA ASP A 345 -9.00 7.80 6.93
C ASP A 345 -8.00 7.18 7.91
N PHE A 346 -7.80 5.86 7.83
CA PHE A 346 -6.85 5.20 8.72
C PHE A 346 -5.41 5.52 8.31
N SER A 347 -4.56 5.87 9.28
CA SER A 347 -3.11 5.96 9.07
C SER A 347 -2.46 4.58 9.10
N ASN A 348 -1.24 4.45 8.55
CA ASN A 348 -0.48 3.19 8.62
C ASN A 348 -0.28 2.73 10.08
N SER A 349 0.03 3.63 11.01
CA SER A 349 0.23 3.27 12.41
C SER A 349 -1.06 2.77 13.06
N THR A 350 -2.19 3.44 12.79
CA THR A 350 -3.50 3.01 13.28
C THR A 350 -3.86 1.61 12.76
N ALA A 351 -3.67 1.37 11.46
CA ALA A 351 -3.94 0.07 10.86
C ALA A 351 -3.02 -1.04 11.41
N THR A 352 -1.74 -0.74 11.64
CA THR A 352 -0.80 -1.65 12.29
C THR A 352 -1.23 -2.00 13.71
N TYR A 353 -1.67 -1.02 14.52
CA TYR A 353 -2.19 -1.33 15.86
C TYR A 353 -3.44 -2.20 15.82
N ILE A 354 -4.34 -1.99 14.86
CA ILE A 354 -5.53 -2.85 14.66
C ILE A 354 -5.09 -4.30 14.35
N GLY A 355 -4.11 -4.47 13.46
CA GLY A 355 -3.53 -5.79 13.15
C GLY A 355 -2.90 -6.44 14.38
N LEU A 356 -2.09 -5.70 15.15
CA LEU A 356 -1.48 -6.19 16.39
C LEU A 356 -2.52 -6.52 17.47
N GLY A 357 -3.61 -5.76 17.55
CA GLY A 357 -4.75 -6.08 18.41
C GLY A 357 -5.37 -7.42 18.06
N SER A 358 -5.52 -7.70 16.77
CA SER A 358 -6.02 -8.97 16.26
C SER A 358 -5.08 -10.13 16.61
N LEU A 359 -3.77 -9.96 16.35
CA LEU A 359 -2.75 -10.95 16.69
C LEU A 359 -2.71 -11.23 18.20
N GLY A 360 -2.67 -10.18 19.02
CA GLY A 360 -2.67 -10.30 20.49
C GLY A 360 -3.93 -10.98 21.02
N GLY A 361 -5.09 -10.64 20.46
CA GLY A 361 -6.35 -11.31 20.78
C GLY A 361 -6.33 -12.80 20.44
N GLY A 362 -5.78 -13.18 19.27
CA GLY A 362 -5.65 -14.58 18.86
C GLY A 362 -4.71 -15.37 19.77
N VAL A 363 -3.57 -14.78 20.14
CA VAL A 363 -2.64 -15.38 21.11
C VAL A 363 -3.29 -15.57 22.48
N MET A 364 -4.05 -14.58 22.97
CA MET A 364 -4.82 -14.73 24.21
C MET A 364 -5.86 -15.84 24.12
N GLY A 365 -6.57 -15.94 22.98
CA GLY A 365 -7.51 -17.02 22.70
C GLY A 365 -6.85 -18.40 22.76
N GLY A 366 -5.70 -18.57 22.09
CA GLY A 366 -4.92 -19.81 22.15
C GLY A 366 -4.43 -20.13 23.56
N GLY A 367 -4.03 -19.12 24.33
CA GLY A 367 -3.66 -19.27 25.74
C GLY A 367 -4.82 -19.79 26.60
N ILE A 368 -6.05 -19.28 26.39
CA ILE A 368 -7.25 -19.78 27.07
C ILE A 368 -7.52 -21.24 26.67
N ALA A 369 -7.42 -21.56 25.37
CA ALA A 369 -7.62 -22.92 24.89
C ALA A 369 -6.68 -23.93 25.57
N LEU A 370 -5.39 -23.57 25.67
CA LEU A 370 -4.38 -24.37 26.38
C LEU A 370 -4.69 -24.51 27.88
N LEU A 371 -5.11 -23.43 28.55
CA LEU A 371 -5.47 -23.49 29.98
C LEU A 371 -6.70 -24.36 30.27
N THR A 372 -7.62 -24.47 29.32
CA THR A 372 -8.77 -25.35 29.43
C THR A 372 -8.45 -26.82 29.15
N ASN A 373 -7.20 -27.16 28.82
CA ASN A 373 -6.76 -28.49 28.37
C ASN A 373 -7.69 -29.04 27.26
N SER A 374 -8.10 -28.18 26.34
CA SER A 374 -8.95 -28.61 25.26
C SER A 374 -8.13 -29.37 24.22
N GLU A 375 -8.32 -30.69 24.16
CA GLU A 375 -7.83 -31.52 23.06
C GLU A 375 -8.74 -31.45 21.83
N ASN A 376 -9.88 -30.76 21.92
CA ASN A 376 -10.80 -30.58 20.81
C ASN A 376 -10.32 -29.44 19.90
N GLU A 377 -9.94 -29.80 18.67
CA GLU A 377 -9.45 -28.88 17.63
C GLU A 377 -10.43 -27.75 17.30
N GLU A 378 -11.73 -28.03 17.32
CA GLU A 378 -12.78 -27.05 17.08
C GLU A 378 -12.81 -25.95 18.17
N VAL A 379 -12.70 -26.36 19.44
CA VAL A 379 -12.65 -25.43 20.58
C VAL A 379 -11.37 -24.61 20.53
N TYR A 380 -10.24 -25.24 20.21
CA TYR A 380 -8.96 -24.55 20.07
C TYR A 380 -9.00 -23.48 18.97
N SER A 381 -9.46 -23.86 17.78
CA SER A 381 -9.60 -22.96 16.63
C SER A 381 -10.60 -21.83 16.89
N THR A 382 -11.74 -22.14 17.52
CA THR A 382 -12.76 -21.15 17.88
C THR A 382 -12.25 -20.11 18.86
N LEU A 383 -11.47 -20.53 19.86
CA LEU A 383 -10.92 -19.60 20.85
C LEU A 383 -9.86 -18.68 20.23
N ILE A 384 -8.99 -19.20 19.36
CA ILE A 384 -8.01 -18.37 18.64
C ILE A 384 -8.71 -17.37 17.71
N THR A 385 -9.60 -17.84 16.84
CA THR A 385 -10.32 -16.97 15.90
C THR A 385 -11.20 -15.96 16.63
N GLY A 386 -11.95 -16.39 17.64
CA GLY A 386 -12.78 -15.51 18.46
C GLY A 386 -11.95 -14.47 19.20
N GLY A 387 -10.81 -14.86 19.77
CA GLY A 387 -9.85 -13.96 20.39
C GLY A 387 -9.33 -12.92 19.38
N ALA A 388 -8.96 -13.34 18.18
CA ALA A 388 -8.45 -12.44 17.14
C ALA A 388 -9.50 -11.43 16.68
N VAL A 389 -10.75 -11.86 16.48
CA VAL A 389 -11.87 -10.98 16.15
C VAL A 389 -12.16 -9.97 17.26
N ILE A 390 -12.18 -10.42 18.52
CA ILE A 390 -12.38 -9.52 19.67
C ILE A 390 -11.24 -8.50 19.76
N GLY A 391 -9.99 -8.94 19.60
CA GLY A 391 -8.81 -8.08 19.60
C GLY A 391 -8.85 -7.03 18.49
N PHE A 392 -9.25 -7.42 17.28
CA PHE A 392 -9.52 -6.50 16.17
C PHE A 392 -10.56 -5.46 16.55
N LEU A 393 -11.74 -5.89 17.04
CA LEU A 393 -12.86 -5.01 17.34
C LEU A 393 -12.54 -4.02 18.47
N ILE A 394 -11.83 -4.45 19.52
CA ILE A 394 -11.42 -3.58 20.63
C ILE A 394 -10.50 -2.47 20.09
N THR A 395 -9.45 -2.84 19.36
CA THR A 395 -8.48 -1.85 18.88
C THR A 395 -9.04 -0.98 17.76
N TYR A 396 -9.87 -1.54 16.88
CA TYR A 396 -10.59 -0.79 15.86
C TYR A 396 -11.47 0.28 16.49
N ASN A 397 -12.30 -0.09 17.47
CA ASN A 397 -13.22 0.85 18.11
C ASN A 397 -12.51 1.93 18.94
N SER A 398 -11.37 1.63 19.54
CA SER A 398 -10.58 2.61 20.30
C SER A 398 -9.90 3.64 19.39
N LEU A 399 -9.52 3.25 18.17
CA LEU A 399 -8.77 4.10 17.26
C LEU A 399 -9.59 4.76 16.15
N LYS A 400 -10.78 4.24 15.78
CA LYS A 400 -11.61 4.80 14.70
C LYS A 400 -12.00 6.27 14.89
N SER A 401 -12.07 6.75 16.14
CA SER A 401 -12.36 8.15 16.45
C SER A 401 -11.25 9.10 15.97
N GLN A 402 -10.00 8.64 15.98
CA GLN A 402 -8.83 9.39 15.50
C GLN A 402 -8.78 9.42 13.96
N ALA A 403 -9.37 8.40 13.32
CA ALA A 403 -9.42 8.25 11.86
C ALA A 403 -10.63 8.95 11.21
N LYS A 404 -11.52 9.60 11.97
CA LYS A 404 -12.76 10.17 11.39
C LYS A 404 -12.45 11.33 10.44
N ILE A 405 -12.90 11.21 9.18
CA ILE A 405 -12.72 12.25 8.15
C ILE A 405 -13.41 13.54 8.62
N ARG A 406 -12.66 14.65 8.74
CA ARG A 406 -13.19 15.93 9.26
C ARG A 406 -14.01 16.73 8.24
N THR A 407 -14.16 16.26 7.01
CA THR A 407 -14.94 16.91 5.95
C THR A 407 -15.83 15.91 5.24
N LYS A 408 -17.16 16.12 5.31
CA LYS A 408 -18.16 15.40 4.52
C LYS A 408 -17.88 15.61 3.03
N THR A 409 -17.27 14.65 2.37
CA THR A 409 -17.47 14.42 0.93
C THR A 409 -18.46 13.29 0.80
N THR A 410 -19.71 13.64 0.49
CA THR A 410 -20.79 12.68 0.27
C THR A 410 -20.73 12.20 -1.17
N SER A 411 -20.10 11.05 -1.41
CA SER A 411 -20.42 10.23 -2.59
C SER A 411 -20.87 8.86 -2.09
N ASN A 412 -22.16 8.55 -2.24
CA ASN A 412 -22.70 7.26 -1.82
C ASN A 412 -22.75 6.33 -3.04
N LEU A 413 -21.76 5.43 -3.12
CA LEU A 413 -21.81 4.28 -4.01
C LEU A 413 -22.58 3.16 -3.29
N ASN A 414 -23.77 2.82 -3.82
CA ASN A 414 -24.54 1.68 -3.36
C ASN A 414 -24.33 0.51 -4.33
N TRP A 415 -23.79 -0.59 -3.82
CA TRP A 415 -23.74 -1.86 -4.52
C TRP A 415 -24.52 -2.92 -3.74
N GLY A 416 -25.10 -3.87 -4.47
CA GLY A 416 -25.89 -4.95 -3.91
C GLY A 416 -25.69 -6.22 -4.70
N ILE A 417 -25.42 -7.32 -3.99
CA ILE A 417 -25.43 -8.69 -4.50
C ILE A 417 -26.82 -9.24 -4.19
N HIS A 418 -27.51 -9.74 -5.22
CA HIS A 418 -28.85 -10.31 -5.11
C HIS A 418 -28.74 -11.83 -5.32
N PRO A 419 -28.42 -12.63 -4.28
CA PRO A 419 -28.26 -14.07 -4.39
C PRO A 419 -29.53 -14.78 -4.89
N GLU A 420 -30.71 -14.17 -4.75
CA GLU A 420 -31.97 -14.62 -5.35
C GLU A 420 -31.93 -14.75 -6.89
N GLY A 421 -31.01 -14.03 -7.55
CA GLY A 421 -30.76 -14.14 -9.00
C GLY A 421 -30.24 -15.50 -9.45
N PHE A 422 -29.69 -16.32 -8.54
CA PHE A 422 -29.29 -17.71 -8.82
C PHE A 422 -30.49 -18.65 -9.02
N PHE A 423 -31.64 -18.34 -8.44
CA PHE A 423 -32.80 -19.24 -8.40
C PHE A 423 -34.00 -18.73 -9.23
N ALA A 424 -33.99 -17.46 -9.65
CA ALA A 424 -35.07 -16.83 -10.40
C ALA A 424 -34.92 -17.03 -11.92
N GLY A 425 -35.32 -18.20 -12.43
CA GLY A 425 -35.27 -18.58 -13.85
C GLY A 425 -36.24 -17.86 -14.81
N LYS A 426 -36.57 -16.57 -14.62
CA LYS A 426 -37.34 -15.79 -15.62
C LYS A 426 -36.88 -14.34 -15.70
N THR A 427 -36.27 -13.99 -16.83
CA THR A 427 -35.83 -12.63 -17.18
C THR A 427 -37.03 -11.72 -17.44
N ASN A 428 -37.15 -10.64 -16.65
CA ASN A 428 -38.15 -9.60 -16.86
C ASN A 428 -37.53 -8.47 -17.71
N LYS A 429 -38.15 -8.16 -18.85
CA LYS A 429 -37.51 -7.52 -20.01
C LYS A 429 -37.49 -5.97 -19.98
N GLN A 430 -37.59 -5.33 -18.81
CA GLN A 430 -38.02 -3.91 -18.78
C GLN A 430 -37.08 -2.85 -18.17
N TYR A 431 -35.85 -3.16 -17.77
CA TYR A 431 -34.86 -2.12 -17.42
C TYR A 431 -33.44 -2.48 -17.90
N GLY A 432 -32.70 -1.49 -18.41
CA GLY A 432 -31.45 -1.63 -19.16
C GLY A 432 -30.31 -2.32 -18.41
N THR A 433 -29.40 -2.91 -19.20
CA THR A 433 -28.10 -3.56 -18.85
C THR A 433 -27.87 -3.81 -17.36
N SER A 434 -28.72 -4.64 -16.74
CA SER A 434 -28.44 -5.24 -15.45
C SER A 434 -27.96 -6.67 -15.69
N ILE A 435 -26.81 -6.99 -15.11
CA ILE A 435 -26.36 -8.36 -14.98
C ILE A 435 -27.13 -8.92 -13.76
N PRO A 436 -27.83 -10.07 -13.87
CA PRO A 436 -28.86 -10.49 -12.91
C PRO A 436 -28.38 -10.76 -11.48
N PHE A 437 -27.07 -10.72 -11.21
CA PHE A 437 -26.46 -10.91 -9.90
C PHE A 437 -25.82 -9.65 -9.32
N PHE A 438 -25.84 -8.53 -10.06
CA PHE A 438 -25.06 -7.34 -9.70
C PHE A 438 -25.79 -6.05 -10.06
N THR A 439 -26.00 -5.20 -9.06
CA THR A 439 -26.47 -3.82 -9.27
C THR A 439 -25.45 -2.81 -8.76
N LEU A 440 -25.10 -1.86 -9.63
CA LEU A 440 -24.23 -0.72 -9.34
C LEU A 440 -25.06 0.56 -9.50
N ASN A 441 -25.30 1.28 -8.40
CA ASN A 441 -25.97 2.57 -8.43
C ASN A 441 -25.06 3.64 -7.85
N TYR A 442 -24.74 4.63 -8.69
CA TYR A 442 -23.97 5.81 -8.32
C TYR A 442 -24.89 7.03 -8.28
N LYS A 443 -24.96 7.72 -7.13
CA LYS A 443 -25.66 9.01 -7.01
C LYS A 443 -24.63 10.11 -6.77
N PHE A 444 -24.65 11.10 -7.66
CA PHE A 444 -23.98 12.39 -7.46
C PHE A 444 -24.62 13.15 -6.30
#